data_AF-A0A7V4THU9-F1
#
_entry.id   AF-A0A7V4THU9-F1
#
_cell.length_a   1.000
_cell.length_b   1.000
_cell.length_c   1.000
_cell.angle_alpha   90.00
_cell.angle_beta   90.00
_cell.angle_gamma   90.00
#
_symmetry.space_group_name_H-M   'P 1'
#
loop_
_entity.id
_entity.type
_entity.pdbx_description
1 polymer ?
#
loop_
_entity_poly.entity_id
_entity_poly.type
_entity_poly.pdbx_seq_one_letter_code
_entity_poly.pdbx_strand_id
1 'polypeptide(L)' 'MGKGDHRTRRGKIFMGTYGKARPRKKKKKEKEAA' A
#
# COMPACT_ATOMS: atom_id res chain seq x y z
N MET A 1 -10.57 10.02 -9.95
CA MET A 1 -9.35 9.17 -9.94
C MET A 1 -9.71 7.74 -10.36
N GLY A 2 -9.30 7.36 -11.57
CA GLY A 2 -9.68 6.08 -12.20
C GLY A 2 -8.70 4.94 -11.92
N LYS A 3 -8.95 3.79 -12.55
CA LYS A 3 -8.08 2.61 -12.49
C LYS A 3 -6.71 2.81 -13.17
N GLY A 4 -6.59 3.77 -14.09
CA GLY A 4 -5.33 4.08 -14.80
C GLY A 4 -4.39 5.04 -14.06
N ASP A 5 -4.85 5.67 -12.97
CA ASP A 5 -4.04 6.66 -12.27
C ASP A 5 -3.14 6.02 -11.19
N HIS A 6 -1.88 5.82 -11.55
CA HIS A 6 -0.83 5.23 -10.70
C HIS A 6 -0.52 6.03 -9.44
N ARG A 7 -0.90 7.31 -9.34
CA ARG A 7 -0.65 8.13 -8.15
C ARG A 7 -1.63 7.84 -7.03
N THR A 8 -2.70 7.11 -7.33
CA THR A 8 -3.86 6.95 -6.45
C THR A 8 -3.92 5.55 -5.89
N ARG A 9 -4.60 5.39 -4.75
CA ARG A 9 -4.80 4.06 -4.16
C ARG A 9 -5.54 3.13 -5.11
N ARG A 10 -6.54 3.63 -5.84
CA ARG A 10 -7.36 2.83 -6.78
C ARG A 10 -6.56 2.36 -7.99
N GLY A 11 -5.74 3.21 -8.61
CA GLY A 11 -4.89 2.77 -9.71
C GLY A 11 -3.79 1.82 -9.27
N LYS A 12 -3.18 2.05 -8.09
CA LYS A 12 -2.22 1.09 -7.51
C LYS A 12 -2.84 -0.26 -7.14
N ILE A 13 -4.11 -0.30 -6.74
CA ILE A 13 -4.84 -1.56 -6.53
C ILE A 13 -5.02 -2.28 -7.88
N PHE A 14 -5.47 -1.57 -8.91
CA PHE A 14 -5.72 -2.17 -10.23
C PHE A 14 -4.45 -2.69 -10.89
N MET A 15 -3.36 -1.93 -10.82
CA MET A 15 -2.04 -2.33 -11.36
C MET A 15 -1.30 -3.33 -10.46
N GLY A 16 -1.79 -3.62 -9.25
CA GLY A 16 -1.11 -4.49 -8.29
C GLY A 16 0.14 -3.91 -7.62
N THR A 17 0.50 -2.66 -7.90
CA THR A 17 1.72 -2.02 -7.40
C THR A 17 1.54 -1.38 -6.02
N TYR A 18 2.65 -0.97 -5.37
CA TYR A 18 2.66 -0.34 -4.05
C TYR A 18 3.29 1.07 -4.10
N GLY A 19 3.28 1.77 -2.97
CA GLY A 19 4.02 3.02 -2.76
C GLY A 19 3.23 3.97 -1.85
N LYS A 20 3.53 5.27 -1.87
CA LYS A 20 2.94 6.25 -0.92
C LYS A 20 1.42 6.14 -0.76
N ALA A 21 0.68 6.08 -1.87
CA ALA A 21 -0.79 5.98 -1.85
C ALA A 21 -1.36 4.57 -1.56
N ARG A 22 -0.56 3.51 -1.67
CA ARG A 22 -0.93 2.12 -1.33
C ARG A 22 0.27 1.46 -0.62
N PRO A 23 0.52 1.80 0.65
CA PRO A 23 1.64 1.23 1.41
C PRO A 23 1.37 -0.25 1.72
N ARG A 24 2.44 -1.04 1.85
CA ARG A 24 2.34 -2.40 2.39
C ARG A 24 1.96 -2.31 3.87
N LYS A 25 1.31 -3.36 4.39
CA LYS A 25 1.05 -3.47 5.83
C LYS A 25 2.39 -3.25 6.54
N LYS A 26 2.45 -2.27 7.45
CA LYS A 26 3.62 -2.09 8.30
C LYS A 26 3.82 -3.41 9.03
N LYS A 27 5.01 -4.00 8.94
CA LYS A 27 5.35 -5.15 9.77
C LYS A 27 5.08 -4.71 11.20
N LYS A 28 4.14 -5.35 11.89
CA LYS A 28 4.03 -5.19 13.34
C LYS A 28 5.40 -5.66 13.83
N LYS A 29 6.21 -4.75 14.39
CA LYS A 29 7.33 -5.18 15.20
C LYS A 29 6.68 -6.06 16.26
N GLU A 30 6.95 -7.36 16.21
CA GLU A 30 6.57 -8.25 17.29
C GLU A 30 7.08 -7.57 18.55
N LYS A 31 6.14 -7.24 19.45
CA LYS A 31 6.50 -6.63 20.72
C LYS A 31 7.44 -7.64 21.36
N GLU A 32 8.70 -7.24 21.46
CA GLU A 32 9.75 -7.95 22.16
C GLU A 32 9.18 -8.33 23.53
N ALA A 33 9.24 -9.63 23.82
CA ALA A 33 8.60 -10.24 24.97
C ALA A 33 9.09 -9.56 26.26
N ALA A 34 8.14 -9.28 27.15
CA ALA A 34 8.38 -8.81 28.51
C ALA A 34 9.14 -9.86 29.34
#